data_AF-X0ZVZ0-F1
#
_entry.id   AF-X0ZVZ0-F1
#
_cell.length_a   1.000
_cell.length_b   1.000
_cell.length_c   1.000
_cell.angle_alpha   90.00
_cell.angle_beta   90.00
_cell.angle_gamma   90.00
#
_symmetry.space_group_name_H-M   'P 1'
#
loop_
_entity.id
_entity.type
_entity.pdbx_description
1 polymer ?
#
loop_
_entity_poly.entity_id
_entity_poly.type
_entity_poly.pdbx_seq_one_letter_code
_entity_poly.pdbx_strand_id
1 'polypeptide(L)'
;GEIMGRRRVKEKNIPMSLSIPYRLLQRLDLELGYQQSRSKWVQGAIKAKLDHDLDWASVSSIRLIVMLRNRDIIDDATFRVLKQVVETEE
;
A
#
# COMPACT_ATOMS: atom_id res chain seq x y z
N GLY A 1 -36.19 -15.12 -12.36
CA GLY A 1 -35.20 -14.18 -12.91
C GLY A 1 -34.01 -14.19 -11.99
N GLU A 2 -32.85 -14.59 -12.49
CA GLU A 2 -31.62 -14.68 -11.70
C GLU A 2 -31.22 -13.31 -11.15
N ILE A 3 -30.99 -13.25 -9.84
CA ILE A 3 -30.47 -12.07 -9.17
C ILE A 3 -28.98 -12.03 -9.46
N MET A 4 -28.57 -11.30 -10.50
CA MET A 4 -27.16 -10.98 -10.73
C MET A 4 -26.64 -10.13 -9.57
N GLY A 5 -26.09 -10.79 -8.55
CA GLY A 5 -25.30 -10.13 -7.51
C GLY A 5 -24.12 -9.44 -8.18
N ARG A 6 -24.12 -8.09 -8.23
CA ARG A 6 -23.00 -7.30 -8.73
C ARG A 6 -21.71 -7.83 -8.11
N ARG A 7 -20.80 -8.33 -8.97
CA ARG A 7 -19.45 -8.77 -8.60
C ARG A 7 -18.84 -7.70 -7.69
N ARG A 8 -18.57 -8.05 -6.42
CA ARG A 8 -17.94 -7.11 -5.49
C ARG A 8 -16.58 -6.77 -6.07
N VAL A 9 -16.42 -5.53 -6.58
CA VAL A 9 -15.10 -5.00 -6.93
C VAL A 9 -14.24 -5.16 -5.68
N LYS A 10 -13.14 -5.92 -5.80
CA LYS A 10 -12.25 -6.26 -4.68
C LYS A 10 -11.56 -5.02 -4.10
N GLU A 11 -11.30 -4.02 -4.94
CA GLU A 11 -10.64 -2.76 -4.57
C GLU A 11 -11.52 -1.58 -4.94
N LYS A 12 -12.30 -1.10 -3.98
CA LYS A 12 -13.17 0.07 -4.18
C LYS A 12 -12.54 1.29 -3.51
N ASN A 13 -12.60 2.42 -4.19
CA ASN A 13 -12.34 3.72 -3.55
C ASN A 13 -13.44 3.97 -2.52
N ILE A 14 -13.04 4.17 -1.26
CA ILE A 14 -13.95 4.52 -0.16
C ILE A 14 -13.79 6.02 0.11
N PRO A 15 -14.85 6.83 -0.06
CA PRO A 15 -14.81 8.24 0.34
C PRO A 15 -14.56 8.38 1.84
N MET A 16 -13.71 9.33 2.22
CA MET A 16 -13.37 9.62 3.60
C MET A 16 -13.45 11.12 3.85
N SER A 17 -13.95 11.52 5.01
CA SER A 17 -13.94 12.91 5.48
C SER A 17 -12.78 13.12 6.45
N LEU A 18 -12.07 14.23 6.31
CA LEU A 18 -10.93 14.60 7.16
C LEU A 18 -11.12 16.02 7.68
N SER A 19 -10.89 16.21 8.98
CA SER A 19 -10.81 17.55 9.57
C SER A 19 -9.35 18.03 9.54
N ILE A 20 -9.12 19.19 8.95
CA ILE A 20 -7.77 19.73 8.72
C ILE A 20 -7.80 21.24 8.96
N PRO A 21 -6.78 21.85 9.60
CA PRO A 21 -6.70 23.30 9.75
C PRO A 21 -6.79 24.04 8.41
N TYR A 22 -7.59 25.10 8.35
CA TYR A 22 -7.83 25.87 7.13
C TYR A 22 -6.54 26.33 6.42
N ARG A 23 -5.61 26.92 7.19
CA ARG A 23 -4.32 27.40 6.65
C ARG A 23 -3.46 26.29 6.07
N LEU A 24 -3.58 25.07 6.62
CA LEU A 24 -2.84 23.91 6.12
C LEU A 24 -3.40 23.44 4.79
N LEU A 25 -4.74 23.42 4.65
CA LEU A 25 -5.39 23.10 3.38
C LEU A 25 -5.05 24.11 2.30
N GLN A 26 -5.09 25.41 2.61
CA GLN A 26 -4.70 26.46 1.65
C GLN A 26 -3.26 26.29 1.17
N ARG A 27 -2.33 26.01 2.10
CA ARG A 27 -0.94 25.77 1.73
C ARG A 27 -0.80 24.54 0.84
N LEU A 28 -1.48 23.45 1.16
CA LEU A 28 -1.50 22.26 0.31
C LEU A 28 -2.00 22.59 -1.10
N ASP A 29 -3.08 23.35 -1.23
CA ASP A 29 -3.63 23.72 -2.54
C ASP A 29 -2.71 24.60 -3.38
N LEU A 30 -1.89 25.45 -2.74
CA LEU A 30 -0.89 26.27 -3.43
C LEU A 30 0.26 25.42 -3.97
N GLU A 31 0.65 24.36 -3.26
CA GLU A 31 1.73 23.46 -3.64
C GLU A 31 1.27 22.42 -4.68
N LEU A 32 -0.03 22.11 -4.74
CA LEU A 32 -0.59 21.18 -5.72
C LEU A 32 -0.60 21.82 -7.11
N GLY A 33 0.29 21.33 -7.99
CA GLY A 33 0.25 21.67 -9.41
C GLY A 33 -1.01 21.16 -10.12
N TYR A 34 -1.28 21.69 -11.32
CA TYR A 34 -2.49 21.43 -12.12
C TYR A 34 -2.82 19.95 -12.36
N GLN A 35 -1.83 19.05 -12.32
CA GLN A 35 -2.03 17.61 -12.55
C GLN A 35 -2.19 16.76 -11.28
N GLN A 36 -2.19 17.36 -10.09
CA GLN A 36 -2.29 16.64 -8.82
C GLN A 36 -3.59 16.94 -8.10
N SER A 37 -4.40 15.90 -7.84
CA SER A 37 -5.59 16.03 -7.00
C SER A 37 -5.23 15.85 -5.51
N ARG A 38 -5.99 16.51 -4.62
CA ARG A 38 -5.86 16.34 -3.16
C ARG A 38 -5.91 14.86 -2.75
N SER A 39 -6.85 14.09 -3.32
CA SER A 39 -6.98 12.67 -3.02
C SER A 39 -5.73 11.88 -3.43
N LYS A 40 -5.13 12.20 -4.58
CA LYS A 40 -3.88 11.55 -5.04
C LYS A 40 -2.71 11.92 -4.13
N TRP A 41 -2.63 13.16 -3.69
CA TRP A 41 -1.61 13.61 -2.76
C TRP A 41 -1.73 12.94 -1.39
N VAL A 42 -2.94 12.89 -0.82
CA VAL A 42 -3.21 12.21 0.47
C VAL A 42 -2.89 10.71 0.38
N GLN A 43 -3.24 10.04 -0.71
CA GLN A 43 -2.84 8.65 -0.94
C GLN A 43 -1.32 8.47 -0.97
N GLY A 44 -0.60 9.37 -1.63
CA GLY A 44 0.86 9.37 -1.67
C GLY A 44 1.48 9.56 -0.28
N ALA A 45 0.96 10.52 0.50
CA ALA A 45 1.41 10.77 1.87
C ALA A 45 1.15 9.57 2.79
N ILE A 46 -0.01 8.91 2.67
CA ILE A 46 -0.32 7.68 3.43
C ILE A 46 0.65 6.56 3.07
N LYS A 47 0.91 6.32 1.78
CA LYS A 47 1.88 5.32 1.33
C LYS A 47 3.27 5.62 1.87
N ALA A 48 3.76 6.83 1.68
CA ALA A 48 5.07 7.25 2.16
C ALA A 48 5.20 7.08 3.69
N LYS A 49 4.15 7.38 4.46
CA LYS A 49 4.16 7.17 5.92
C LYS A 49 4.20 5.69 6.27
N LEU A 50 3.36 4.86 5.64
CA LEU A 50 3.35 3.41 5.86
C LEU A 50 4.66 2.74 5.45
N ASP A 51 5.29 3.23 4.37
CA ASP A 51 6.58 2.75 3.89
C ASP A 51 7.74 3.23 4.76
N HIS A 52 7.64 4.40 5.39
CA HIS A 52 8.62 4.91 6.37
C HIS A 52 8.48 4.27 7.75
N ASP A 53 7.27 3.87 8.15
CA ASP A 53 7.01 3.17 9.41
C ASP A 53 7.38 1.68 9.34
N LEU A 54 7.74 1.17 8.16
CA LEU A 54 8.49 -0.05 8.04
C LEU A 54 9.93 0.27 8.42
N ASP A 55 10.31 -0.08 9.65
CA ASP A 55 11.72 -0.23 10.00
C ASP A 55 12.28 -1.41 9.19
N TRP A 56 12.73 -1.11 7.98
CA TRP A 56 13.25 -2.11 7.04
C TRP A 56 14.45 -2.87 7.62
N ALA A 57 15.11 -2.36 8.67
CA ALA A 57 16.16 -3.07 9.38
C ALA A 57 15.65 -4.12 10.38
N SER A 58 14.39 -4.03 10.84
CA SER A 58 13.78 -5.02 11.75
C SER A 58 12.78 -5.96 11.08
N VAL A 59 12.47 -5.75 9.79
CA VAL A 59 11.67 -6.70 9.03
C VAL A 59 12.53 -7.91 8.68
N SER A 60 12.23 -9.07 9.27
CA SER A 60 12.94 -10.31 8.94
C SER A 60 12.83 -10.67 7.45
N SER A 61 13.89 -11.25 6.91
CA SER A 61 13.98 -11.67 5.51
C SER A 61 12.83 -12.60 5.11
N ILE A 62 12.40 -13.48 6.02
CA ILE A 62 11.22 -14.35 5.83
C ILE A 62 9.95 -13.54 5.59
N ARG A 63 9.75 -12.45 6.36
CA ARG A 63 8.56 -11.61 6.26
C ARG A 63 8.52 -10.86 4.92
N LEU A 64 9.66 -10.45 4.40
CA LEU A 64 9.77 -9.86 3.05
C LEU A 64 9.39 -10.87 1.96
N ILE A 65 9.89 -12.10 2.05
CA ILE A 65 9.58 -13.17 1.09
C ILE A 65 8.07 -13.49 1.08
N VAL A 66 7.43 -13.52 2.25
CA VAL A 66 5.97 -13.68 2.36
C VAL A 66 5.21 -12.50 1.76
N MET A 67 5.67 -11.26 1.96
CA MET A 67 5.05 -10.08 1.35
C MET A 67 5.12 -10.11 -0.18
N LEU A 68 6.24 -10.56 -0.76
CA LEU A 68 6.39 -10.71 -2.21
C LEU A 68 5.43 -11.75 -2.78
N ARG A 69 5.26 -12.89 -2.09
CA ARG A 69 4.33 -13.95 -2.50
C ARG A 69 2.88 -13.49 -2.46
N ASN A 70 2.47 -12.79 -1.40
CA ASN A 70 1.10 -12.29 -1.23
C ASN A 70 0.71 -11.21 -2.24
N ARG A 71 1.69 -10.54 -2.85
CA ARG A 71 1.48 -9.57 -3.93
C ARG A 71 1.60 -10.20 -5.32
N ASP A 72 1.74 -11.53 -5.40
CA ASP A 72 1.95 -12.29 -6.63
C ASP A 72 3.15 -11.78 -7.47
N ILE A 73 4.18 -11.23 -6.81
CA ILE A 73 5.43 -10.81 -7.47
C ILE A 73 6.34 -12.02 -7.72
N ILE A 74 6.31 -13.01 -6.83
CA ILE A 74 7.02 -14.28 -6.95
C ILE A 74 6.03 -15.44 -6.94
N ASP A 75 6.37 -16.51 -7.68
CA ASP A 75 5.59 -17.73 -7.72
C ASP A 75 5.89 -18.66 -6.52
N ASP A 76 5.13 -19.75 -6.42
CA ASP A 76 5.24 -20.69 -5.30
C ASP A 76 6.60 -21.42 -5.27
N ALA A 77 7.17 -21.69 -6.44
CA ALA A 77 8.47 -22.33 -6.56
C ALA A 77 9.59 -21.41 -6.03
N THR A 78 9.61 -20.16 -6.48
CA THR A 78 10.57 -19.14 -6.05
C THR A 78 10.42 -18.83 -4.55
N PHE A 79 9.18 -18.78 -4.05
CA PHE A 79 8.91 -18.59 -2.62
C PHE A 79 9.53 -19.68 -1.75
N ARG A 80 9.40 -20.97 -2.13
CA ARG A 80 9.95 -22.09 -1.36
C ARG A 80 11.47 -22.06 -1.28
N VAL A 81 12.12 -21.78 -2.42
CA VAL A 81 13.59 -21.71 -2.49
C VAL A 81 14.11 -20.56 -1.62
N LEU A 82 13.56 -19.36 -1.77
CA LEU A 82 14.01 -18.20 -1.00
C LEU A 82 13.77 -18.39 0.50
N LYS A 83 12.63 -18.97 0.89
CA LYS A 83 12.33 -19.26 2.29
C LYS A 83 13.34 -20.24 2.89
N GLN A 84 13.64 -21.33 2.18
CA GLN A 84 14.59 -22.33 2.64
C GLN A 84 16.01 -21.75 2.81
N VAL A 85 16.48 -20.94 1.86
CA VAL A 85 17.82 -20.32 1.92
C VAL A 85 17.95 -19.42 3.15
N VAL A 86 16.94 -18.60 3.41
CA VAL A 86 16.94 -17.70 4.57
C VAL A 86 16.88 -18.46 5.90
N GLU A 87 16.09 -19.53 5.98
CA GLU A 87 16.01 -20.39 7.18
C GLU A 87 17.31 -21.17 7.46
N THR A 88 18.20 -21.32 6.47
CA THR A 88 19.50 -21.98 6.66
C THR A 88 20.66 -21.03 7.00
N GLU A 89 20.48 -19.72 6.82
CA GLU A 89 21.51 -18.70 7.11
C GLU A 89 21.32 -17.99 8.46
N GLU A 90 20.12 -18.06 9.07
CA GLU A 90 19.86 -17.65 10.46
C GLU A 90 20.18 -18.78 11.46
#